data_AF-A0A4S4EQC2-F1
#
_entry.id   AF-A0A4S4EQC2-F1
#
_cell.length_a   1.000
_cell.length_b   1.000
_cell.length_c   1.000
_cell.angle_alpha   90.00
_cell.angle_beta   90.00
_cell.angle_gamma   90.00
#
_symmetry.space_group_name_H-M   'P 1'
#
loop_
_entity.id
_entity.type
_entity.pdbx_description
1 polymer ?
#
loop_
_entity_poly.entity_id
_entity_poly.type
_entity_poly.pdbx_seq_one_letter_code
_entity_poly.pdbx_strand_id
1 'polypeptide(L)'
;MAAVTSLSFSTLGQSSERRVSVPSSRLFVSNFDAFRIRTSFSCDSAGVRASNSNSSMVIRCMSSGTDVPTVSETKLNFLNAYKRPIPSIYNTVLQELIVQQHLMRYKMTYCYDAVFALGFVTVYDQLMEGYPSDEDREAIFQAYIKALKEDPDQYRNDAKKLEEWARAQNASSLVNFSSREGEVEGILKDIAERAGGKGSFSYSRFFAIGLFRLLELANATEPTILEQVNPPLPSAALLQFFSR
;
A
#
# COMPACT_ATOMS: atom_id res chain seq x y z
N MET A 1 -17.75 50.72 -15.42
CA MET A 1 -18.21 51.52 -14.26
C MET A 1 -18.00 50.67 -13.03
N ALA A 2 -17.00 51.03 -12.22
CA ALA A 2 -16.62 50.35 -10.99
C ALA A 2 -17.58 50.69 -9.84
N ALA A 3 -17.76 49.76 -8.91
CA ALA A 3 -18.19 50.09 -7.55
C ALA A 3 -17.63 49.03 -6.59
N VAL A 4 -16.52 49.40 -5.96
CA VAL A 4 -15.97 48.79 -4.74
C VAL A 4 -16.74 49.36 -3.55
N THR A 5 -17.17 48.50 -2.64
CA THR A 5 -17.65 48.92 -1.30
C THR A 5 -17.05 48.02 -0.24
N SER A 6 -16.43 48.69 0.72
CA SER A 6 -15.56 48.21 1.80
C SER A 6 -16.23 48.28 3.18
N LEU A 7 -15.53 47.70 4.18
CA LEU A 7 -15.66 47.84 5.65
C LEU A 7 -16.66 46.87 6.31
N SER A 8 -16.39 46.19 7.43
CA SER A 8 -15.68 46.66 8.63
C SER A 8 -15.14 45.49 9.50
N PHE A 9 -14.04 45.72 10.20
CA PHE A 9 -13.51 44.89 11.29
C PHE A 9 -14.08 45.32 12.66
N SER A 10 -14.18 44.39 13.61
CA SER A 10 -14.38 44.71 15.03
C SER A 10 -13.26 44.12 15.87
N THR A 11 -12.59 45.00 16.62
CA THR A 11 -11.60 44.73 17.67
C THR A 11 -12.15 45.25 18.99
N LEU A 12 -12.19 44.45 20.07
CA LEU A 12 -12.13 44.86 21.49
C LEU A 12 -12.15 43.57 22.36
N GLY A 13 -11.36 43.37 23.41
CA GLY A 13 -10.43 44.23 24.14
C GLY A 13 -9.53 43.39 25.07
N GLN A 14 -8.48 44.07 25.56
CA GLN A 14 -7.37 43.62 26.42
C GLN A 14 -7.73 43.31 27.87
N SER A 15 -6.76 42.72 28.57
CA SER A 15 -6.28 43.01 29.97
C SER A 15 -6.21 41.72 30.81
N SER A 16 -5.23 41.41 31.67
CA SER A 16 -3.89 41.92 32.00
C SER A 16 -3.22 40.83 32.88
N GLU A 17 -1.89 40.88 32.94
CA GLU A 17 -0.94 40.03 33.69
C GLU A 17 -1.32 39.65 35.14
N ARG A 18 -0.91 38.44 35.57
CA ARG A 18 -0.13 38.27 36.82
C ARG A 18 0.64 36.94 36.88
N ARG A 19 1.86 37.08 37.41
CA ARG A 19 2.99 36.18 37.65
C ARG A 19 2.76 34.84 38.37
N VAL A 20 3.61 33.87 37.99
CA VAL A 20 4.45 32.94 38.79
C VAL A 20 3.80 32.16 39.93
N SER A 21 3.82 30.82 39.85
CA SER A 21 4.60 29.92 40.74
C SER A 21 4.16 28.45 40.57
N VAL A 22 5.15 27.57 40.40
CA VAL A 22 5.10 26.10 40.58
C VAL A 22 5.35 25.87 42.08
N PRO A 23 4.65 24.94 42.78
CA PRO A 23 5.14 23.57 42.83
C PRO A 23 4.12 22.43 43.06
N SER A 24 4.53 21.26 42.53
CA SER A 24 4.56 19.94 43.17
C SER A 24 3.28 19.20 43.57
N SER A 25 3.38 17.90 43.31
CA SER A 25 2.73 16.76 43.97
C SER A 25 1.26 16.47 43.62
N ARG A 26 1.07 15.34 42.91
CA ARG A 26 0.26 14.24 43.43
C ARG A 26 0.56 12.94 42.69
N LEU A 27 0.88 11.94 43.53
CA LEU A 27 1.10 10.55 43.22
C LEU A 27 -0.20 9.90 42.73
N PHE A 28 -0.11 9.06 41.71
CA PHE A 28 -1.08 7.99 41.48
C PHE A 28 -0.43 6.66 41.85
N VAL A 29 -1.02 6.03 42.86
CA VAL A 29 -0.76 4.65 43.29
C VAL A 29 -1.68 3.74 42.49
N SER A 30 -1.14 2.65 41.94
CA SER A 30 -1.82 1.35 41.97
C SER A 30 -0.82 0.20 41.78
N ASN A 31 -0.50 -0.44 42.91
CA ASN A 31 -0.33 -1.86 43.15
C ASN A 31 0.07 -2.78 41.98
N PHE A 32 1.25 -3.39 42.09
CA PHE A 32 1.37 -4.83 41.85
C PHE A 32 2.38 -5.47 42.81
N ASP A 33 2.03 -6.69 43.20
CA ASP A 33 2.60 -7.46 44.29
C ASP A 33 4.05 -7.92 44.09
N ALA A 34 4.74 -7.98 45.23
CA ALA A 34 5.73 -8.95 45.65
C ALA A 34 6.52 -9.73 44.58
N PHE A 35 7.82 -9.46 44.50
CA PHE A 35 8.82 -10.52 44.68
C PHE A 35 10.05 -9.95 45.40
N ARG A 36 10.25 -10.43 46.63
CA ARG A 36 11.37 -10.14 47.50
C ARG A 36 12.57 -10.97 47.05
N ILE A 37 13.57 -10.37 46.41
CA ILE A 37 14.90 -10.96 46.30
C ILE A 37 15.86 -10.14 47.15
N ARG A 38 16.23 -10.73 48.30
CA ARG A 38 17.37 -10.30 49.11
C ARG A 38 18.65 -10.69 48.37
N THR A 39 19.48 -9.71 48.04
CA THR A 39 20.92 -9.93 47.90
C THR A 39 21.63 -8.79 48.61
N SER A 40 22.07 -9.07 49.84
CA SER A 40 23.00 -8.24 50.59
C SER A 40 24.41 -8.47 50.07
N PHE A 41 25.01 -7.46 49.46
CA PHE A 41 26.45 -7.30 49.42
C PHE A 41 26.78 -5.85 49.75
N SER A 42 27.55 -5.68 50.81
CA SER A 42 28.10 -4.42 51.28
C SER A 42 29.59 -4.47 51.00
N CYS A 43 30.13 -3.51 50.24
CA CYS A 43 31.37 -2.83 50.57
C CYS A 43 31.67 -1.67 49.62
N ASP A 44 32.08 -0.59 50.29
CA ASP A 44 33.08 0.42 49.94
C ASP A 44 32.90 1.39 48.78
N SER A 45 32.88 2.65 49.24
CA SER A 45 33.08 3.90 48.53
C SER A 45 34.31 3.88 47.62
N ALA A 46 34.07 4.12 46.33
CA ALA A 46 35.04 4.71 45.43
C ALA A 46 34.30 5.70 44.53
N GLY A 47 34.61 7.00 44.71
CA GLY A 47 34.09 8.05 43.86
C GLY A 47 34.61 7.91 42.43
N VAL A 48 33.70 7.72 41.48
CA VAL A 48 33.99 7.85 40.06
C VAL A 48 32.98 8.80 39.44
N ARG A 49 33.52 9.87 38.84
CA ARG A 49 32.80 10.93 38.14
C ARG A 49 31.98 10.33 36.99
N ALA A 50 30.65 10.30 37.13
CA ALA A 50 29.75 9.85 36.09
C ALA A 50 29.81 10.81 34.88
N SER A 51 30.22 10.30 33.73
CA SER A 51 29.97 10.96 32.44
C SER A 51 28.55 10.63 32.02
N ASN A 52 27.70 11.64 31.85
CA ASN A 52 26.35 11.47 31.31
C ASN A 52 26.44 11.05 29.84
N SER A 53 26.46 9.74 29.59
CA SER A 53 26.18 9.18 28.28
C SER A 53 24.71 8.74 28.27
N ASN A 54 23.85 9.59 27.72
CA ASN A 54 22.47 9.20 27.39
C ASN A 54 22.53 8.19 26.22
N SER A 55 22.85 6.95 26.54
CA SER A 55 22.68 5.83 25.62
C SER A 55 21.22 5.41 25.69
N SER A 56 20.39 5.93 24.79
CA SER A 56 19.06 5.37 24.55
C SER A 56 19.27 3.92 24.07
N MET A 57 19.05 2.97 24.97
CA MET A 57 19.16 1.55 24.68
C MET A 57 18.04 1.17 23.70
N VAL A 58 18.34 1.21 22.40
CA VAL A 58 17.43 0.72 21.37
C VAL A 58 17.58 -0.80 21.33
N ILE A 59 16.61 -1.52 21.90
CA ILE A 59 16.54 -2.97 21.79
C ILE A 59 16.24 -3.30 20.33
N ARG A 60 17.28 -3.67 19.57
CA ARG A 60 17.15 -4.17 18.20
C ARG A 60 17.14 -5.70 18.26
N CYS A 61 15.96 -6.30 18.20
CA CYS A 61 15.82 -7.73 17.95
C CYS A 61 16.26 -8.00 16.50
N MET A 62 17.47 -8.51 16.30
CA MET A 62 17.95 -8.93 14.98
C MET A 62 17.55 -10.39 14.73
N SER A 63 16.61 -10.61 13.82
CA SER A 63 16.31 -11.93 13.27
C SER A 63 17.27 -12.19 12.11
N SER A 64 18.20 -13.13 12.26
CA SER A 64 19.09 -13.57 11.18
C SER A 64 18.38 -14.57 10.25
N GLY A 65 17.30 -14.12 9.61
CA GLY A 65 16.71 -14.76 8.43
C GLY A 65 16.78 -13.78 7.27
N THR A 66 16.65 -14.22 6.03
CA THR A 66 16.51 -13.32 4.86
C THR A 66 15.53 -12.19 5.19
N ASP A 67 16.03 -10.98 5.38
CA ASP A 67 15.26 -9.91 6.03
C ASP A 67 14.17 -9.43 5.07
N VAL A 68 12.97 -9.98 5.26
CA VAL A 68 11.77 -9.56 4.53
C VAL A 68 11.51 -8.12 4.96
N PRO A 69 11.47 -7.15 4.02
CA PRO A 69 11.28 -5.76 4.37
C PRO A 69 10.05 -5.57 5.24
N THR A 70 10.12 -4.65 6.19
CA THR A 70 8.93 -4.27 6.98
C THR A 70 8.09 -3.25 6.21
N VAL A 71 6.80 -3.15 6.54
CA VAL A 71 5.92 -2.11 5.99
C VAL A 71 6.51 -0.70 6.21
N SER A 72 7.09 -0.45 7.39
CA SER A 72 7.76 0.81 7.70
C SER A 72 8.95 1.10 6.77
N GLU A 73 9.74 0.09 6.42
CA GLU A 73 10.84 0.25 5.48
C GLU A 73 10.34 0.54 4.08
N THR A 74 9.29 -0.13 3.59
CA THR A 74 8.70 0.19 2.28
C THR A 74 8.16 1.62 2.25
N LYS A 75 7.45 2.07 3.30
CA LYS A 75 7.00 3.47 3.38
C LYS A 75 8.17 4.45 3.41
N LEU A 76 9.22 4.14 4.16
CA LEU A 76 10.43 4.96 4.20
C LEU A 76 11.11 5.02 2.83
N ASN A 77 11.18 3.89 2.11
CA ASN A 77 11.73 3.83 0.76
C ASN A 77 10.94 4.70 -0.21
N PHE A 78 9.60 4.71 -0.13
CA PHE A 78 8.76 5.60 -0.93
C PHE A 78 9.04 7.08 -0.64
N LEU A 79 9.09 7.47 0.64
CA LEU A 79 9.43 8.84 1.05
C LEU A 79 10.89 9.21 0.74
N ASN A 80 11.75 8.22 0.50
CA ASN A 80 13.11 8.41 0.03
C ASN A 80 13.20 8.58 -1.48
N ALA A 81 12.41 7.84 -2.24
CA ALA A 81 12.34 7.94 -3.68
C ALA A 81 11.61 9.22 -4.14
N TYR A 82 10.55 9.65 -3.44
CA TYR A 82 9.79 10.86 -3.76
C TYR A 82 9.86 11.89 -2.64
N LYS A 83 10.63 12.97 -2.86
CA LYS A 83 10.93 14.01 -1.84
C LYS A 83 9.98 15.21 -1.86
N ARG A 84 9.14 15.33 -2.88
CA ARG A 84 8.23 16.46 -3.04
C ARG A 84 6.97 16.25 -2.19
N PRO A 85 6.34 17.32 -1.68
CA PRO A 85 5.10 17.18 -0.91
C PRO A 85 3.97 16.66 -1.82
N ILE A 86 3.23 15.66 -1.33
CA ILE A 86 2.03 15.14 -2.00
C ILE A 86 0.81 15.74 -1.29
N PRO A 87 -0.18 16.30 -2.02
CA PRO A 87 -1.42 16.77 -1.41
C PRO A 87 -2.10 15.67 -0.58
N SER A 88 -2.65 16.04 0.58
CA SER A 88 -3.13 15.10 1.60
C SER A 88 -4.22 14.14 1.08
N ILE A 89 -5.06 14.60 0.15
CA ILE A 89 -6.12 13.79 -0.48
C ILE A 89 -5.56 12.55 -1.19
N TYR A 90 -4.41 12.66 -1.86
CA TYR A 90 -3.76 11.55 -2.53
C TYR A 90 -2.83 10.77 -1.58
N ASN A 91 -2.08 11.48 -0.73
CA ASN A 91 -1.06 10.86 0.11
C ASN A 91 -1.66 9.82 1.08
N THR A 92 -2.82 10.09 1.68
CA THR A 92 -3.48 9.14 2.57
C THR A 92 -3.76 7.81 1.86
N VAL A 93 -4.37 7.88 0.68
CA VAL A 93 -4.73 6.68 -0.10
C VAL A 93 -3.49 5.96 -0.61
N LEU A 94 -2.49 6.69 -1.11
CA LEU A 94 -1.22 6.09 -1.56
C LEU A 94 -0.51 5.33 -0.43
N GLN A 95 -0.46 5.89 0.77
CA GLN A 95 0.19 5.23 1.91
C GLN A 95 -0.57 3.98 2.35
N GLU A 96 -1.90 3.95 2.26
CA GLU A 96 -2.69 2.74 2.50
C GLU A 96 -2.48 1.69 1.40
N LEU A 97 -2.43 2.13 0.13
CA LEU A 97 -2.17 1.28 -1.03
C LEU A 97 -0.81 0.58 -0.91
N ILE A 98 0.24 1.33 -0.52
CA ILE A 98 1.58 0.79 -0.26
C ILE A 98 1.52 -0.32 0.79
N VAL A 99 0.78 -0.13 1.89
CA VAL A 99 0.66 -1.14 2.95
C VAL A 99 -0.01 -2.40 2.42
N GLN A 100 -1.14 -2.25 1.73
CA GLN A 100 -1.89 -3.38 1.19
C GLN A 100 -1.06 -4.17 0.19
N GLN A 101 -0.36 -3.48 -0.72
CA GLN A 101 0.48 -4.13 -1.70
C GLN A 101 1.73 -4.75 -1.09
N HIS A 102 2.33 -4.13 -0.06
CA HIS A 102 3.44 -4.74 0.68
C HIS A 102 3.05 -6.10 1.26
N LEU A 103 1.90 -6.17 1.97
CA LEU A 103 1.43 -7.42 2.56
C LEU A 103 1.15 -8.50 1.51
N MET A 104 0.70 -8.09 0.33
CA MET A 104 0.46 -8.97 -0.80
C MET A 104 1.78 -9.44 -1.45
N ARG A 105 2.73 -8.52 -1.66
CA ARG A 105 4.03 -8.75 -2.31
C ARG A 105 4.94 -9.71 -1.56
N TYR A 106 4.93 -9.62 -0.23
CA TYR A 106 5.77 -10.45 0.64
C TYR A 106 5.03 -11.66 1.23
N LYS A 107 3.81 -11.94 0.76
CA LYS A 107 3.13 -13.20 1.03
C LYS A 107 3.90 -14.35 0.36
N MET A 108 4.03 -15.48 1.04
CA MET A 108 4.74 -16.67 0.52
C MET A 108 4.25 -17.14 -0.86
N THR A 109 2.98 -16.92 -1.16
CA THR A 109 2.32 -17.38 -2.38
C THR A 109 2.30 -16.33 -3.49
N TYR A 110 2.99 -15.20 -3.29
CA TYR A 110 3.05 -14.13 -4.28
C TYR A 110 3.80 -14.57 -5.52
N CYS A 111 3.17 -14.36 -6.67
CA CYS A 111 3.78 -14.41 -7.98
C CYS A 111 3.35 -13.14 -8.72
N TYR A 112 4.25 -12.56 -9.50
CA TYR A 112 3.90 -11.44 -10.36
C TYR A 112 2.98 -11.94 -11.49
N ASP A 113 1.90 -11.21 -11.75
CA ASP A 113 0.96 -11.49 -12.84
C ASP A 113 0.74 -10.22 -13.68
N ALA A 114 0.82 -10.31 -15.01
CA ALA A 114 0.56 -9.17 -15.89
C ALA A 114 -0.88 -8.64 -15.74
N VAL A 115 -1.84 -9.53 -15.46
CA VAL A 115 -3.24 -9.15 -15.18
C VAL A 115 -3.35 -8.36 -13.87
N PHE A 116 -2.55 -8.73 -12.86
CA PHE A 116 -2.43 -7.93 -11.64
C PHE A 116 -1.87 -6.54 -11.94
N ALA A 117 -0.81 -6.46 -12.73
CA ALA A 117 -0.19 -5.19 -13.09
C ALA A 117 -1.16 -4.27 -13.84
N LEU A 118 -1.92 -4.80 -14.80
CA LEU A 118 -2.99 -4.08 -15.49
C LEU A 118 -4.01 -3.49 -14.50
N GLY A 119 -4.51 -4.31 -13.58
CA GLY A 119 -5.49 -3.85 -12.60
C GLY A 119 -4.94 -2.82 -11.63
N PHE A 120 -3.69 -2.98 -11.19
CA PHE A 120 -3.02 -1.99 -10.35
C PHE A 120 -2.84 -0.66 -11.07
N VAL A 121 -2.30 -0.69 -12.30
CA VAL A 121 -2.11 0.52 -13.13
C VAL A 121 -3.43 1.25 -13.36
N THR A 122 -4.51 0.50 -13.66
CA THR A 122 -5.85 1.07 -13.84
C THR A 122 -6.33 1.81 -12.59
N VAL A 123 -6.21 1.19 -11.41
CA VAL A 123 -6.60 1.82 -10.13
C VAL A 123 -5.73 3.03 -9.82
N TYR A 124 -4.42 2.92 -10.07
CA TYR A 124 -3.49 4.01 -9.81
C TYR A 124 -3.81 5.24 -10.67
N ASP A 125 -4.03 5.06 -11.97
CA ASP A 125 -4.31 6.15 -12.89
C ASP A 125 -5.64 6.84 -12.55
N GLN A 126 -6.67 6.07 -12.17
CA GLN A 126 -7.94 6.61 -11.66
C GLN A 126 -7.77 7.35 -10.32
N LEU A 127 -7.00 6.78 -9.40
CA LEU A 127 -6.72 7.40 -8.10
C LEU A 127 -6.00 8.75 -8.26
N MET A 128 -5.10 8.83 -9.23
CA MET A 128 -4.28 10.00 -9.51
C MET A 128 -4.90 10.92 -10.58
N GLU A 129 -6.18 10.69 -10.92
CA GLU A 129 -6.93 11.57 -11.81
C GLU A 129 -7.06 12.97 -11.18
N GLY A 130 -6.86 14.00 -12.00
CA GLY A 130 -6.89 15.39 -11.55
C GLY A 130 -5.67 15.83 -10.73
N TYR A 131 -4.62 15.00 -10.59
CA TYR A 131 -3.37 15.44 -9.95
C TYR A 131 -2.76 16.62 -10.73
N PRO A 132 -2.25 17.69 -10.08
CA PRO A 132 -1.88 18.94 -10.77
C PRO A 132 -0.77 18.83 -11.82
N SER A 133 0.09 17.81 -11.74
CA SER A 133 1.24 17.59 -12.62
C SER A 133 1.31 16.14 -13.07
N ASP A 134 1.26 15.92 -14.39
CA ASP A 134 1.39 14.58 -14.98
C ASP A 134 2.80 13.99 -14.75
N GLU A 135 3.83 14.84 -14.77
CA GLU A 135 5.22 14.44 -14.47
C GLU A 135 5.35 13.92 -13.03
N ASP A 136 4.64 14.56 -12.10
CA ASP A 136 4.66 14.19 -10.69
C ASP A 136 3.86 12.91 -10.47
N ARG A 137 2.73 12.74 -11.17
CA ARG A 137 1.99 11.48 -11.17
C ARG A 137 2.89 10.32 -11.57
N GLU A 138 3.61 10.44 -12.69
CA GLU A 138 4.49 9.36 -13.12
C GLU A 138 5.70 9.18 -12.19
N ALA A 139 6.28 10.26 -11.67
CA ALA A 139 7.35 10.16 -10.68
C ALA A 139 6.91 9.47 -9.38
N ILE A 140 5.67 9.71 -8.93
CA ILE A 140 5.08 9.03 -7.77
C ILE A 140 4.86 7.56 -8.08
N PHE A 141 4.35 7.21 -9.27
CA PHE A 141 4.17 5.81 -9.70
C PHE A 141 5.50 5.05 -9.66
N GLN A 142 6.52 5.64 -10.27
CA GLN A 142 7.88 5.10 -10.31
C GLN A 142 8.45 4.89 -8.89
N ALA A 143 8.32 5.91 -8.01
CA ALA A 143 8.76 5.83 -6.63
C ALA A 143 8.00 4.77 -5.82
N TYR A 144 6.69 4.64 -6.05
CA TYR A 144 5.81 3.67 -5.41
C TYR A 144 6.25 2.23 -5.72
N ILE A 145 6.42 1.89 -7.00
CA ILE A 145 6.74 0.51 -7.41
C ILE A 145 8.18 0.16 -7.01
N LYS A 146 9.12 1.11 -7.15
CA LYS A 146 10.50 0.92 -6.68
C LYS A 146 10.60 0.73 -5.18
N ALA A 147 9.73 1.35 -4.37
CA ALA A 147 9.70 1.15 -2.92
C ALA A 147 9.35 -0.28 -2.51
N LEU A 148 8.59 -1.00 -3.35
CA LEU A 148 8.24 -2.42 -3.21
C LEU A 148 9.31 -3.36 -3.82
N LYS A 149 10.42 -2.81 -4.33
CA LYS A 149 11.48 -3.54 -5.05
C LYS A 149 10.96 -4.24 -6.31
N GLU A 150 10.08 -3.57 -7.04
CA GLU A 150 9.57 -4.02 -8.33
C GLU A 150 9.92 -3.04 -9.45
N ASP A 151 9.69 -3.44 -10.70
CA ASP A 151 9.99 -2.64 -11.87
C ASP A 151 8.74 -1.89 -12.38
N PRO A 152 8.67 -0.56 -12.27
CA PRO A 152 7.53 0.23 -12.77
C PRO A 152 7.39 0.15 -14.29
N ASP A 153 8.48 0.01 -15.04
CA ASP A 153 8.42 -0.02 -16.50
C ASP A 153 7.78 -1.34 -16.97
N GLN A 154 8.08 -2.45 -16.30
CA GLN A 154 7.39 -3.72 -16.50
C GLN A 154 5.87 -3.58 -16.29
N TYR A 155 5.44 -2.93 -15.20
CA TYR A 155 4.01 -2.72 -14.93
C TYR A 155 3.31 -1.93 -16.05
N ARG A 156 3.90 -0.81 -16.50
CA ARG A 156 3.32 0.02 -17.57
C ARG A 156 3.29 -0.73 -18.91
N ASN A 157 4.38 -1.42 -19.26
CA ASN A 157 4.50 -2.15 -20.51
C ASN A 157 3.53 -3.33 -20.59
N ASP A 158 3.45 -4.14 -19.53
CA ASP A 158 2.55 -5.29 -19.49
C ASP A 158 1.08 -4.84 -19.46
N ALA A 159 0.74 -3.82 -18.69
CA ALA A 159 -0.60 -3.23 -18.71
C ALA A 159 -0.98 -2.76 -20.12
N LYS A 160 -0.13 -1.97 -20.77
CA LYS A 160 -0.36 -1.46 -22.13
C LYS A 160 -0.53 -2.61 -23.14
N LYS A 161 0.34 -3.62 -23.08
CA LYS A 161 0.28 -4.80 -23.96
C LYS A 161 -1.05 -5.55 -23.82
N LEU A 162 -1.48 -5.79 -22.58
CA LEU A 162 -2.77 -6.44 -22.30
C LEU A 162 -3.95 -5.59 -22.78
N GLU A 163 -3.91 -4.27 -22.60
CA GLU A 163 -4.97 -3.37 -23.09
C GLU A 163 -5.06 -3.37 -24.62
N GLU A 164 -3.92 -3.26 -25.31
CA GLU A 164 -3.86 -3.29 -26.78
C GLU A 164 -4.37 -4.61 -27.33
N TRP A 165 -3.97 -5.73 -26.72
CA TRP A 165 -4.48 -7.04 -27.07
C TRP A 165 -6.00 -7.14 -26.85
N ALA A 166 -6.51 -6.68 -25.71
CA ALA A 166 -7.93 -6.75 -25.38
C ALA A 166 -8.80 -5.93 -26.33
N ARG A 167 -8.36 -4.72 -26.71
CA ARG A 167 -9.06 -3.87 -27.70
C ARG A 167 -9.13 -4.52 -29.09
N ALA A 168 -8.19 -5.39 -29.42
CA ALA A 168 -8.18 -6.14 -30.67
C ALA A 168 -9.05 -7.41 -30.60
N GLN A 169 -9.56 -7.79 -29.43
CA GLN A 169 -10.42 -8.96 -29.25
C GLN A 169 -11.90 -8.61 -29.43
N ASN A 170 -12.68 -9.67 -29.67
CA ASN A 170 -14.12 -9.68 -29.48
C ASN A 170 -14.47 -10.73 -28.40
N ALA A 171 -15.70 -10.71 -27.90
CA ALA A 171 -16.15 -11.61 -26.83
C ALA A 171 -15.79 -13.09 -27.06
N SER A 172 -16.00 -13.62 -28.27
CA SER A 172 -15.70 -15.03 -28.58
C SER A 172 -14.20 -15.31 -28.70
N SER A 173 -13.41 -14.36 -29.19
CA SER A 173 -11.94 -14.46 -29.25
C SER A 173 -11.33 -14.45 -27.86
N LEU A 174 -11.86 -13.61 -26.97
CA LEU A 174 -11.42 -13.47 -25.60
C LEU A 174 -11.60 -14.78 -24.82
N VAL A 175 -12.76 -15.44 -24.93
CA VAL A 175 -13.05 -16.71 -24.22
C VAL A 175 -12.22 -17.87 -24.78
N ASN A 176 -11.91 -17.84 -26.08
CA ASN A 176 -11.14 -18.88 -26.76
C ASN A 176 -9.62 -18.65 -26.75
N PHE A 177 -9.10 -17.80 -25.86
CA PHE A 177 -7.66 -17.48 -25.77
C PHE A 177 -6.78 -18.73 -25.61
N SER A 178 -7.28 -19.78 -24.96
CA SER A 178 -6.57 -21.05 -24.74
C SER A 178 -6.24 -21.81 -26.03
N SER A 179 -7.01 -21.58 -27.10
CA SER A 179 -6.83 -22.23 -28.41
C SER A 179 -5.89 -21.48 -29.35
N ARG A 180 -5.47 -20.26 -28.97
CA ARG A 180 -4.68 -19.35 -29.81
C ARG A 180 -3.24 -19.28 -29.32
N GLU A 181 -2.34 -18.89 -30.21
CA GLU A 181 -0.92 -18.74 -29.91
C GLU A 181 -0.53 -17.27 -30.05
N GLY A 182 0.11 -16.74 -29.02
CA GLY A 182 0.49 -15.34 -28.92
C GLY A 182 1.06 -15.04 -27.54
N GLU A 183 1.76 -13.92 -27.41
CA GLU A 183 2.43 -13.56 -26.17
C GLU A 183 1.44 -13.36 -25.01
N VAL A 184 0.35 -12.62 -25.24
CA VAL A 184 -0.68 -12.36 -24.22
C VAL A 184 -1.50 -13.61 -23.94
N GLU A 185 -1.83 -14.40 -24.96
CA GLU A 185 -2.49 -15.69 -24.81
C GLU A 185 -1.65 -16.65 -23.98
N GLY A 186 -0.34 -16.68 -24.18
CA GLY A 186 0.61 -17.46 -23.36
C GLY A 186 0.59 -17.04 -21.89
N ILE A 187 0.61 -15.73 -21.62
CA ILE A 187 0.49 -15.17 -20.26
C ILE A 187 -0.84 -15.61 -19.62
N LEU A 188 -1.96 -15.50 -20.35
CA LEU A 188 -3.27 -15.88 -19.83
C LEU A 188 -3.40 -17.40 -19.60
N LYS A 189 -2.80 -18.23 -20.46
CA LYS A 189 -2.74 -19.69 -20.27
C LYS A 189 -1.98 -20.06 -19.01
N ASP A 190 -0.79 -19.48 -18.82
CA ASP A 190 0.05 -19.70 -17.64
C ASP A 190 -0.67 -19.29 -16.34
N ILE A 191 -1.39 -18.17 -16.35
CA ILE A 191 -2.26 -17.76 -15.23
C ILE A 191 -3.40 -18.77 -15.01
N ALA A 192 -4.07 -19.21 -16.08
CA ALA A 192 -5.18 -20.17 -15.98
C ALA A 192 -4.72 -21.53 -15.43
N GLU A 193 -3.55 -22.01 -15.84
CA GLU A 193 -2.94 -23.24 -15.32
C GLU A 193 -2.59 -23.10 -13.84
N ARG A 194 -2.01 -21.96 -13.42
CA ARG A 194 -1.76 -21.69 -12.00
C ARG A 194 -3.04 -21.63 -11.17
N ALA A 195 -4.09 -21.01 -11.70
CA ALA A 195 -5.38 -20.86 -11.02
C ALA A 195 -6.17 -22.18 -10.96
N GLY A 196 -6.07 -23.04 -11.97
CA GLY A 196 -6.74 -24.33 -12.03
C GLY A 196 -5.97 -25.50 -11.40
N GLY A 197 -4.67 -25.34 -11.14
CA GLY A 197 -3.82 -26.34 -10.53
C GLY A 197 -4.00 -26.49 -9.02
N LYS A 198 -3.29 -27.47 -8.42
CA LYS A 198 -3.20 -27.64 -6.95
C LYS A 198 -2.22 -26.66 -6.29
N GLY A 199 -1.69 -25.71 -7.05
CA GLY A 199 -0.76 -24.69 -6.57
C GLY A 199 -1.47 -23.57 -5.80
N SER A 200 -0.69 -22.76 -5.09
CA SER A 200 -1.22 -21.59 -4.40
C SER A 200 -1.32 -20.39 -5.36
N PHE A 201 -2.50 -20.15 -5.92
CA PHE A 201 -2.79 -18.91 -6.65
C PHE A 201 -3.18 -17.79 -5.68
N SER A 202 -2.51 -16.63 -5.78
CA SER A 202 -2.79 -15.48 -4.93
C SER A 202 -3.80 -14.55 -5.60
N TYR A 203 -5.07 -14.82 -5.39
CA TYR A 203 -6.11 -13.89 -5.80
C TYR A 203 -6.00 -12.56 -5.06
N SER A 204 -6.15 -11.45 -5.79
CA SER A 204 -6.15 -10.10 -5.23
C SER A 204 -7.21 -9.23 -5.90
N ARG A 205 -7.60 -8.14 -5.24
CA ARG A 205 -8.55 -7.17 -5.81
C ARG A 205 -8.02 -6.57 -7.11
N PHE A 206 -6.72 -6.30 -7.22
CA PHE A 206 -6.12 -5.79 -8.46
C PHE A 206 -6.19 -6.82 -9.59
N PHE A 207 -5.98 -8.11 -9.29
CA PHE A 207 -6.17 -9.15 -10.30
C PHE A 207 -7.61 -9.15 -10.86
N ALA A 208 -8.61 -9.04 -9.98
CA ALA A 208 -10.02 -8.94 -10.38
C ALA A 208 -10.29 -7.74 -11.30
N ILE A 209 -9.76 -6.58 -10.92
CA ILE A 209 -9.91 -5.33 -11.68
C ILE A 209 -9.21 -5.45 -13.04
N GLY A 210 -8.04 -6.08 -13.11
CA GLY A 210 -7.35 -6.33 -14.36
C GLY A 210 -8.14 -7.24 -15.30
N LEU A 211 -8.74 -8.31 -14.77
CA LEU A 211 -9.60 -9.19 -15.56
C LEU A 211 -10.85 -8.46 -16.06
N PHE A 212 -11.48 -7.67 -15.19
CA PHE A 212 -12.63 -6.84 -15.58
C PHE A 212 -12.24 -5.82 -16.66
N ARG A 213 -11.06 -5.20 -16.54
CA ARG A 213 -10.54 -4.26 -17.53
C ARG A 213 -10.32 -4.91 -18.89
N LEU A 214 -9.82 -6.15 -18.94
CA LEU A 214 -9.71 -6.93 -20.18
C LEU A 214 -11.08 -7.15 -20.84
N LEU A 215 -12.08 -7.52 -20.04
CA LEU A 215 -13.45 -7.76 -20.51
C LEU A 215 -14.12 -6.48 -21.01
N GLU A 216 -13.92 -5.37 -20.28
CA GLU A 216 -14.40 -4.05 -20.65
C GLU A 216 -13.84 -3.62 -22.02
N LEU A 217 -12.52 -3.74 -22.21
CA LEU A 217 -11.87 -3.35 -23.47
C LEU A 217 -12.26 -4.23 -24.65
N ALA A 218 -12.64 -5.49 -24.40
CA ALA A 218 -13.12 -6.42 -25.42
C ALA A 218 -14.63 -6.28 -25.70
N ASN A 219 -15.32 -5.30 -25.10
CA ASN A 219 -16.79 -5.14 -25.12
C ASN A 219 -17.53 -6.42 -24.73
N ALA A 220 -16.96 -7.18 -23.80
CA ALA A 220 -17.46 -8.49 -23.34
C ALA A 220 -18.06 -8.40 -21.93
N THR A 221 -18.69 -7.26 -21.60
CA THR A 221 -19.26 -6.95 -20.27
C THR A 221 -20.66 -7.53 -20.05
N GLU A 222 -21.20 -8.29 -21.01
CA GLU A 222 -22.48 -8.99 -20.84
C GLU A 222 -22.36 -10.05 -19.73
N PRO A 223 -23.30 -10.11 -18.78
CA PRO A 223 -23.22 -10.98 -17.61
C PRO A 223 -23.13 -12.48 -17.97
N THR A 224 -23.62 -12.87 -19.14
CA THR A 224 -23.58 -14.24 -19.66
C THR A 224 -22.18 -14.72 -20.05
N ILE A 225 -21.25 -13.80 -20.35
CA ILE A 225 -19.85 -14.14 -20.71
C ILE A 225 -19.02 -14.40 -19.44
N LEU A 226 -19.32 -13.72 -18.34
CA LEU A 226 -18.67 -13.96 -17.04
C LEU A 226 -18.91 -15.39 -16.53
N GLU A 227 -20.07 -15.97 -16.82
CA GLU A 227 -20.38 -17.37 -16.50
C GLU A 227 -19.58 -18.37 -17.35
N GLN A 228 -19.24 -18.02 -18.59
CA GLN A 228 -18.44 -18.87 -19.49
C GLN A 228 -16.92 -18.77 -19.24
N VAL A 229 -16.44 -17.61 -18.79
CA VAL A 229 -15.04 -17.40 -18.38
C VAL A 229 -14.74 -18.00 -17.00
N ASN A 230 -15.75 -18.51 -16.28
CA ASN A 230 -15.59 -19.27 -15.04
C ASN A 230 -15.33 -20.77 -15.34
N PRO A 231 -14.08 -21.28 -15.36
CA PRO A 231 -13.84 -22.66 -14.93
C PRO A 231 -14.24 -22.77 -13.43
N PRO A 232 -14.51 -23.96 -12.88
CA PRO A 232 -15.33 -24.13 -11.67
C PRO A 232 -14.60 -23.58 -10.44
N LEU A 233 -14.75 -22.28 -10.19
CA LEU A 233 -14.33 -21.64 -8.97
C LEU A 233 -15.29 -22.10 -7.87
N PRO A 234 -14.79 -22.76 -6.81
CA PRO A 234 -15.64 -23.21 -5.73
C PRO A 234 -16.38 -22.01 -5.16
N SER A 235 -17.70 -22.15 -4.95
CA SER A 235 -18.64 -21.14 -4.51
C SER A 235 -18.23 -20.36 -3.24
N ALA A 236 -17.19 -20.82 -2.54
CA ALA A 236 -16.52 -20.12 -1.45
C ALA A 236 -15.86 -18.80 -1.87
N ALA A 237 -15.39 -18.65 -3.11
CA ALA A 237 -14.76 -17.40 -3.59
C ALA A 237 -15.79 -16.26 -3.78
N LEU A 238 -17.02 -16.59 -4.21
CA LEU A 238 -18.11 -15.61 -4.38
C LEU A 238 -18.64 -15.09 -3.04
N LEU A 239 -18.65 -15.92 -1.99
CA LEU A 239 -19.04 -15.48 -0.64
C LEU A 239 -18.05 -14.51 -0.02
N GLN A 240 -16.78 -14.48 -0.47
CA GLN A 240 -15.82 -13.45 -0.04
C GLN A 240 -15.93 -12.15 -0.85
N PHE A 241 -16.55 -12.17 -2.04
CA PHE A 241 -16.69 -11.00 -2.90
C PHE A 241 -17.85 -10.08 -2.49
N PHE A 242 -18.91 -10.63 -1.90
CA PHE A 242 -20.11 -9.88 -1.49
C PHE A 242 -20.25 -9.65 0.02
N SER A 243 -19.30 -10.13 0.84
CA SER A 243 -19.36 -10.03 2.31
C SER A 243 -18.39 -8.99 2.91
N ARG A 244 -17.95 -8.00 2.14
CA ARG A 244 -17.27 -6.81 2.68
C ARG A 244 -17.61 -5.55 1.92
#